data_AF-A0A951I3G9-F1
#
_entry.id   AF-A0A951I3G9-F1
#
_cell.length_a   1.000
_cell.length_b   1.000
_cell.length_c   1.000
_cell.angle_alpha   90.00
_cell.angle_beta   90.00
_cell.angle_gamma   90.00
#
_symmetry.space_group_name_H-M   'P 1'
#
loop_
_entity.id
_entity.type
_entity.pdbx_description
1 polymer ?
#
loop_
_entity_poly.entity_id
_entity_poly.type
_entity_poly.pdbx_seq_one_letter_code
_entity_poly.pdbx_strand_id
1 'polypeptide(L)'
;MNVSYDLRERRKFFDNYGSRSNEQAAGAPPRGGRLTCPCCGYPTLGGRGEYEICYLCNWEDDGQDTNNADEIWGGPNKNYSLVQARDNFELYLVMYPPEEDTRIGGADSERVREIKRRIIDAYSQMIESRSPDEIGALWKIVYEGERALKQELQRRIFS
;
A
#
# COMPACT_ATOMS: atom_id res chain seq x y z
N MET A 1 2.05 16.26 9.19
CA MET A 1 3.36 16.63 8.62
C MET A 1 3.57 15.71 7.44
N ASN A 2 3.85 16.24 6.25
CA ASN A 2 3.89 15.44 5.02
C ASN A 2 5.35 15.07 4.73
N VAL A 3 5.87 14.06 5.41
CA VAL A 3 7.15 13.46 5.04
C VAL A 3 6.83 12.38 4.00
N SER A 4 6.72 12.78 2.72
CA SER A 4 6.65 11.80 1.64
C SER A 4 8.03 11.17 1.50
N TYR A 5 8.19 9.97 2.07
CA TYR A 5 9.34 9.13 1.78
C TYR A 5 9.32 8.71 0.31
N ASP A 6 10.45 8.77 -0.37
CA ASP A 6 10.60 8.23 -1.73
C ASP A 6 10.28 6.73 -1.71
N LEU A 7 9.61 6.24 -2.75
CA LEU A 7 9.34 4.82 -3.01
C LEU A 7 10.51 3.89 -2.61
N ARG A 8 11.75 4.27 -2.95
CA ARG A 8 12.95 3.51 -2.63
C ARG A 8 13.20 3.39 -1.13
N GLU A 9 12.92 4.43 -0.37
CA GLU A 9 13.08 4.44 1.09
C GLU A 9 12.02 3.57 1.76
N ARG A 10 10.76 3.68 1.31
CA ARG A 10 9.66 2.81 1.77
C ARG A 10 10.02 1.34 1.54
N ARG A 11 10.41 0.99 0.31
CA ARG A 11 10.81 -0.38 -0.05
C ARG A 11 12.02 -0.86 0.75
N LYS A 12 13.08 -0.06 0.82
CA LYS A 12 14.28 -0.40 1.59
C LYS A 12 13.94 -0.67 3.06
N PHE A 13 13.09 0.12 3.69
CA PHE A 13 12.69 -0.12 5.06
C PHE A 13 11.87 -1.42 5.17
N PHE A 14 10.78 -1.54 4.41
CA PHE A 14 9.82 -2.63 4.57
C PHE A 14 10.29 -3.98 4.01
N ASP A 15 11.15 -4.02 2.99
CA ASP A 15 11.78 -5.26 2.50
C ASP A 15 12.79 -5.81 3.52
N ASN A 16 13.34 -4.94 4.37
CA ASN A 16 14.21 -5.31 5.49
C ASN A 16 13.49 -5.31 6.84
N TYR A 17 12.21 -4.97 6.87
CA TYR A 17 11.45 -4.87 8.11
C TYR A 17 11.21 -6.27 8.68
N GLY A 18 11.57 -6.48 9.95
CA GLY A 18 11.56 -7.80 10.60
C GLY A 18 12.78 -8.68 10.31
N SER A 19 13.67 -8.32 9.37
CA SER A 19 14.94 -9.04 9.15
C SER A 19 16.02 -8.68 10.18
N ARG A 20 15.82 -7.60 10.96
CA ARG A 20 16.71 -7.18 12.05
C ARG A 20 16.17 -7.63 13.42
N SER A 21 16.95 -8.51 14.08
CA SER A 21 16.90 -8.99 15.48
C SER A 21 15.72 -9.87 15.96
N ASN A 22 15.88 -10.41 17.18
CA ASN A 22 15.01 -11.39 17.86
C ASN A 22 13.76 -10.79 18.54
N GLU A 23 13.53 -9.48 18.42
CA GLU A 23 12.40 -8.79 19.05
C GLU A 23 11.44 -8.29 17.96
N GLN A 24 10.61 -9.19 17.45
CA GLN A 24 9.52 -8.78 16.57
C GLN A 24 8.50 -7.97 17.38
N ALA A 25 8.22 -6.74 16.93
CA ALA A 25 7.20 -5.88 17.54
C ALA A 25 5.87 -6.63 17.68
N ALA A 26 5.22 -6.50 18.84
CA ALA A 26 3.97 -7.19 19.11
C ALA A 26 2.91 -6.83 18.04
N GLY A 27 2.28 -7.85 17.45
CA GLY A 27 1.29 -7.68 16.39
C GLY A 27 1.86 -7.42 14.99
N ALA A 28 3.17 -7.21 14.83
CA ALA A 28 3.76 -7.15 13.50
C ALA A 28 3.52 -8.46 12.73
N PRO A 29 3.33 -8.40 11.40
CA PRO A 29 3.21 -9.61 10.59
C PRO A 29 4.48 -10.47 10.75
N PRO A 30 4.40 -11.80 10.58
CA PRO A 30 5.58 -12.67 10.63
C PRO A 30 6.64 -12.20 9.61
N ARG A 31 7.91 -12.53 9.86
CA ARG A 31 9.00 -12.17 8.91
C ARG A 31 8.67 -12.68 7.51
N GLY A 32 8.77 -11.80 6.52
CA GLY A 32 8.43 -12.12 5.12
C GLY A 32 6.93 -12.35 4.88
N GLY A 33 6.06 -12.19 5.88
CA GLY A 33 4.61 -12.36 5.75
C GLY A 33 3.91 -11.20 5.05
N ARG A 34 4.63 -10.11 4.77
CA ARG A 34 4.18 -9.00 3.94
C ARG A 34 5.32 -8.47 3.08
N LEU A 35 4.99 -8.13 1.84
CA LEU A 35 5.92 -7.69 0.81
C LEU A 35 5.48 -6.34 0.25
N THR A 36 6.46 -5.55 -0.19
CA THR A 36 6.20 -4.20 -0.68
C THR A 36 5.55 -4.20 -2.05
N CYS A 37 4.50 -3.40 -2.21
CA CYS A 37 3.88 -3.17 -3.50
C CYS A 37 4.84 -2.39 -4.42
N PRO A 38 5.03 -2.80 -5.70
CA PRO A 38 5.93 -2.11 -6.61
C PRO A 38 5.47 -0.69 -6.97
N CYS A 39 4.19 -0.39 -6.78
CA CYS A 39 3.59 0.93 -6.99
C CYS A 39 3.78 1.84 -5.77
N CYS A 40 3.15 1.54 -4.62
CA CYS A 40 3.18 2.48 -3.48
C CYS A 40 4.37 2.31 -2.52
N GLY A 41 5.06 1.16 -2.56
CA GLY A 41 6.20 0.85 -1.70
C GLY A 41 5.87 0.38 -0.27
N TYR A 42 4.60 0.34 0.11
CA TYR A 42 4.16 -0.13 1.43
C TYR A 42 3.93 -1.67 1.46
N PRO A 43 4.03 -2.33 2.62
CA PRO A 43 3.98 -3.79 2.75
C PRO A 43 2.54 -4.31 2.72
N THR A 44 1.90 -4.23 1.56
CA THR A 44 0.47 -4.53 1.41
C THR A 44 0.18 -5.88 0.78
N LEU A 45 1.20 -6.59 0.28
CA LEU A 45 1.05 -7.84 -0.46
C LEU A 45 1.46 -9.03 0.41
N GLY A 46 0.78 -10.16 0.27
CA GLY A 46 1.18 -11.46 0.80
C GLY A 46 2.20 -12.20 -0.08
N GLY A 47 2.25 -11.89 -1.38
CA GLY A 47 3.18 -12.49 -2.35
C GLY A 47 3.57 -11.50 -3.46
N ARG A 48 4.78 -11.66 -4.05
CA ARG A 48 5.23 -10.85 -5.19
C ARG A 48 4.94 -11.55 -6.51
N GLY A 49 4.32 -10.87 -7.47
CA GLY A 49 3.96 -11.41 -8.78
C GLY A 49 2.80 -12.41 -8.74
N GLU A 50 2.02 -12.41 -7.66
CA GLU A 50 0.92 -13.36 -7.40
C GLU A 50 -0.46 -12.77 -7.75
N TYR A 51 -0.50 -11.72 -8.59
CA TYR A 51 -1.73 -11.06 -9.04
C TYR A 51 -2.59 -10.49 -7.88
N GLU A 52 -1.96 -10.17 -6.75
CA GLU A 52 -2.67 -9.57 -5.62
C GLU A 52 -2.87 -8.06 -5.86
N ILE A 53 -4.08 -7.57 -5.60
CA ILE A 53 -4.41 -6.14 -5.69
C ILE A 53 -4.05 -5.46 -4.37
N CYS A 54 -3.15 -4.48 -4.43
CA CYS A 54 -2.79 -3.64 -3.30
C CYS A 54 -4.01 -2.89 -2.75
N TYR A 55 -4.36 -3.11 -1.48
CA TYR A 55 -5.52 -2.44 -0.85
C TYR A 55 -5.35 -0.91 -0.68
N LEU A 56 -4.12 -0.40 -0.78
CA LEU A 56 -3.86 1.04 -0.73
C LEU A 56 -3.96 1.68 -2.12
N CYS A 57 -3.12 1.25 -3.06
CA CYS A 57 -3.01 1.93 -4.36
C CYS A 57 -3.84 1.31 -5.47
N ASN A 58 -4.41 0.12 -5.28
CA ASN A 58 -5.19 -0.63 -6.27
C ASN A 58 -4.40 -1.19 -7.47
N TRP A 59 -3.07 -1.11 -7.47
CA TRP A 59 -2.22 -1.84 -8.42
C TRP A 59 -2.30 -3.35 -8.19
N GLU A 60 -2.50 -4.12 -9.27
CA GLU A 60 -2.36 -5.58 -9.27
C GLU A 60 -0.88 -5.94 -9.47
N ASP A 61 -0.30 -6.73 -8.56
CA ASP A 61 1.08 -7.18 -8.69
C ASP A 61 1.19 -8.36 -9.68
N ASP A 62 1.15 -8.04 -10.97
CA ASP A 62 1.30 -8.93 -12.12
C ASP A 62 2.78 -9.33 -12.40
N GLY A 63 3.70 -8.90 -11.54
CA GLY A 63 5.14 -9.14 -11.65
C GLY A 63 5.93 -7.98 -12.27
N GLN A 64 5.27 -6.91 -12.70
CA GLN A 64 5.94 -5.69 -13.13
C GLN A 64 6.68 -5.01 -11.95
N ASP A 65 7.90 -4.54 -12.18
CA ASP A 65 8.72 -3.81 -11.19
C ASP A 65 9.60 -2.77 -11.93
N THR A 66 10.70 -2.35 -11.32
CA THR A 66 11.47 -1.17 -11.70
C THR A 66 12.12 -1.30 -13.08
N ASN A 67 12.55 -2.49 -13.46
CA ASN A 67 13.25 -2.72 -14.73
C ASN A 67 12.34 -2.63 -15.96
N ASN A 68 11.04 -2.79 -15.78
CA ASN A 68 10.02 -2.75 -16.84
C ASN A 68 8.92 -1.74 -16.50
N ALA A 69 9.19 -0.77 -15.63
CA ALA A 69 8.15 0.10 -15.06
C ALA A 69 7.46 1.03 -16.08
N ASP A 70 8.10 1.31 -17.21
CA ASP A 70 7.56 2.14 -18.28
C ASP A 70 6.66 1.36 -19.26
N GLU A 71 6.67 0.02 -19.19
CA GLU A 71 5.84 -0.83 -20.04
C GLU A 71 4.36 -0.79 -19.60
N ILE A 72 3.45 -1.05 -20.53
CA ILE A 72 2.01 -1.19 -20.25
C ILE A 72 1.63 -2.65 -20.49
N TRP A 73 1.30 -3.37 -19.42
CA TRP A 73 0.98 -4.80 -19.49
C TRP A 73 -0.52 -5.08 -19.61
N GLY A 74 -1.39 -4.11 -19.33
CA GLY A 74 -2.82 -4.26 -19.52
C GLY A 74 -3.55 -4.81 -18.30
N GLY A 75 -4.59 -5.62 -18.56
CA GLY A 75 -5.33 -6.32 -17.52
C GLY A 75 -6.03 -5.39 -16.51
N PRO A 76 -6.05 -5.75 -15.22
CA PRO A 76 -6.56 -4.90 -14.14
C PRO A 76 -5.83 -3.56 -14.00
N ASN A 77 -4.55 -3.50 -14.40
CA ASN A 77 -3.73 -2.30 -14.43
C ASN A 77 -4.03 -1.37 -15.64
N LYS A 78 -4.90 -1.79 -16.56
CA LYS A 78 -5.40 -0.99 -17.71
C LYS A 78 -4.27 -0.48 -18.61
N ASN A 79 -4.38 0.75 -19.10
CA ASN A 79 -3.41 1.42 -19.96
C ASN A 79 -2.33 2.17 -19.17
N TYR A 80 -2.15 1.89 -17.88
CA TYR A 80 -1.14 2.54 -17.06
C TYR A 80 0.13 1.72 -17.01
N SER A 81 1.27 2.39 -17.16
CA SER A 81 2.55 1.86 -16.75
C SER A 81 2.69 1.95 -15.23
N LEU A 82 3.61 1.17 -14.66
CA LEU A 82 3.92 1.26 -13.24
C LEU A 82 4.48 2.64 -12.85
N VAL A 83 5.18 3.33 -13.75
CA VAL A 83 5.61 4.72 -13.53
C VAL A 83 4.40 5.65 -13.35
N GLN A 84 3.41 5.57 -14.26
CA GLN A 84 2.20 6.39 -14.14
C GLN A 84 1.42 6.06 -12.86
N ALA A 85 1.33 4.78 -12.50
CA ALA A 85 0.67 4.37 -11.27
C ALA A 85 1.36 4.92 -10.01
N ARG A 86 2.69 4.98 -9.98
CA ARG A 86 3.46 5.60 -8.90
C ARG A 86 3.16 7.10 -8.78
N ASP A 87 3.18 7.82 -9.90
CA ASP A 87 2.87 9.25 -9.93
C ASP A 87 1.43 9.52 -9.46
N ASN A 88 0.47 8.72 -9.95
CA ASN A 88 -0.93 8.81 -9.54
C ASN A 88 -1.09 8.51 -8.04
N PHE A 89 -0.36 7.54 -7.49
CA PHE A 89 -0.44 7.23 -6.07
C PHE A 89 0.01 8.40 -5.20
N GLU A 90 1.10 9.08 -5.56
CA GLU A 90 1.57 10.25 -4.80
C GLU A 90 0.57 11.42 -4.85
N LEU A 91 -0.17 11.57 -5.95
CA LEU A 91 -1.16 12.64 -6.12
C LEU A 91 -2.53 12.30 -5.51
N TYR A 92 -2.96 11.05 -5.61
CA TYR A 92 -4.36 10.64 -5.42
C TYR A 92 -4.56 9.48 -4.43
N LEU A 93 -3.49 8.88 -3.90
CA LEU A 93 -3.50 7.69 -3.04
C LEU A 93 -4.04 6.42 -3.72
N VAL A 94 -4.15 6.44 -5.04
CA VAL A 94 -4.58 5.34 -5.92
C VAL A 94 -3.79 5.39 -7.23
N MET A 95 -3.71 4.26 -7.94
CA MET A 95 -2.99 4.16 -9.21
C MET A 95 -3.69 4.85 -10.39
N TYR A 96 -4.95 5.25 -10.22
CA TYR A 96 -5.77 5.87 -11.24
C TYR A 96 -5.86 7.39 -11.01
N PRO A 97 -5.81 8.22 -12.06
CA PRO A 97 -6.19 9.62 -11.93
C PRO A 97 -7.72 9.72 -11.77
N PRO A 98 -8.26 10.73 -11.06
CA PRO A 98 -9.69 10.82 -10.77
C PRO A 98 -10.61 10.78 -12.00
N GLU A 99 -10.15 11.33 -13.12
CA GLU A 99 -10.92 11.43 -14.37
C GLU A 99 -11.07 10.08 -15.10
N GLU A 100 -10.22 9.10 -14.78
CA GLU A 100 -10.18 7.78 -15.45
C GLU A 100 -10.29 6.62 -14.43
N ASP A 101 -10.72 6.90 -13.20
CA ASP A 101 -10.89 5.88 -12.16
C ASP A 101 -12.11 4.99 -12.45
N THR A 102 -11.85 3.90 -13.17
CA THR A 102 -12.85 2.91 -13.61
C THR A 102 -13.03 1.74 -12.63
N ARG A 103 -12.56 1.85 -11.39
CA ARG A 103 -12.71 0.78 -10.39
C ARG A 103 -14.17 0.45 -10.11
N ILE A 104 -14.45 -0.84 -9.87
CA ILE A 104 -15.76 -1.29 -9.39
C ILE A 104 -16.04 -0.61 -8.03
N GLY A 105 -17.10 0.18 -7.95
CA GLY A 105 -17.43 1.01 -6.78
C GLY A 105 -16.93 2.46 -6.84
N GLY A 106 -16.33 2.86 -7.97
CA GLY A 106 -15.91 4.22 -8.28
C GLY A 106 -14.79 4.77 -7.40
N ALA A 107 -14.57 6.08 -7.52
CA ALA A 107 -13.53 6.79 -6.79
C ALA A 107 -13.67 6.65 -5.25
N ASP A 108 -12.55 6.85 -4.55
CA ASP A 108 -12.55 6.82 -3.09
C ASP A 108 -13.37 8.00 -2.53
N SER A 109 -14.42 7.70 -1.76
CA SER A 109 -15.08 8.65 -0.85
C SER A 109 -14.09 9.26 0.13
N GLU A 110 -14.42 10.42 0.68
CA GLU A 110 -13.60 11.12 1.68
C GLU A 110 -13.21 10.20 2.84
N ARG A 111 -14.18 9.44 3.36
CA ARG A 111 -13.94 8.46 4.43
C ARG A 111 -12.91 7.39 4.06
N VAL A 112 -12.94 6.86 2.84
CA VAL A 112 -11.91 5.91 2.38
C VAL A 112 -10.55 6.60 2.29
N ARG A 113 -10.49 7.83 1.77
CA ARG A 113 -9.25 8.62 1.72
C ARG A 113 -8.69 8.91 3.11
N GLU A 114 -9.53 9.17 4.11
CA GLU A 114 -9.12 9.36 5.51
C GLU A 114 -8.52 8.08 6.10
N ILE A 115 -9.16 6.93 5.88
CA ILE A 115 -8.65 5.65 6.34
C ILE A 115 -7.30 5.34 5.69
N LYS A 116 -7.16 5.51 4.36
CA LYS A 116 -5.89 5.34 3.65
C LYS A 116 -4.80 6.26 4.20
N ARG A 117 -5.11 7.54 4.40
CA ARG A 117 -4.17 8.51 5.02
C ARG A 117 -3.69 8.04 6.39
N ARG A 118 -4.59 7.52 7.23
CA ARG A 118 -4.22 7.01 8.56
C ARG A 118 -3.30 5.78 8.49
N ILE A 119 -3.53 4.88 7.54
CA ILE A 119 -2.63 3.72 7.32
C ILE A 119 -1.26 4.19 6.82
N ILE A 120 -1.23 5.10 5.85
CA ILE A 120 -0.01 5.66 5.26
C ILE A 120 0.81 6.42 6.31
N ASP A 121 0.15 7.21 7.15
CA ASP A 121 0.78 7.92 8.26
C ASP A 121 1.38 6.93 9.27
N ALA A 122 0.67 5.86 9.61
CA ALA A 122 1.19 4.82 10.48
C ALA A 122 2.44 4.14 9.89
N TYR A 123 2.44 3.81 8.60
CA TYR A 123 3.63 3.27 7.93
C TYR A 123 4.79 4.27 7.88
N SER A 124 4.51 5.55 7.66
CA SER A 124 5.54 6.59 7.63
C SER A 124 6.18 6.77 9.01
N GLN A 125 5.39 6.74 10.07
CA GLN A 125 5.88 6.74 11.45
C GLN A 125 6.70 5.48 11.77
N MET A 126 6.41 4.31 11.18
CA MET A 126 7.25 3.12 11.36
C MET A 126 8.65 3.31 10.77
N ILE A 127 8.77 4.02 9.63
CA ILE A 127 10.06 4.33 9.00
C ILE A 127 10.89 5.25 9.89
N GLU A 128 10.24 6.18 10.61
CA GLU A 128 10.87 7.10 11.55
C GLU A 128 11.22 6.46 12.90
N SER A 129 10.34 5.58 13.40
CA SER A 129 10.44 4.98 14.73
C SER A 129 11.52 3.89 14.81
N ARG A 130 12.11 3.77 16.00
CA ARG A 130 13.10 2.74 16.34
C ARG A 130 12.67 1.88 17.52
N SER A 131 11.44 2.02 18.02
CA SER A 131 10.92 1.31 19.19
C SER A 131 9.99 0.17 18.78
N PRO A 132 10.24 -1.08 19.21
CA PRO A 132 9.33 -2.21 18.96
C PRO A 132 7.90 -1.97 19.47
N ASP A 133 7.73 -1.30 20.61
CA ASP A 133 6.41 -1.03 21.19
C ASP A 133 5.62 -0.01 20.36
N GLU A 134 6.29 1.07 19.91
CA GLU A 134 5.67 2.05 19.01
C GLU A 134 5.28 1.41 17.69
N ILE A 135 6.18 0.63 17.11
CA ILE A 135 5.92 -0.12 15.87
C ILE A 135 4.74 -1.09 16.04
N GLY A 136 4.61 -1.76 17.18
CA GLY A 136 3.46 -2.63 17.47
C GLY A 136 2.15 -1.85 17.56
N ALA A 137 2.15 -0.68 18.20
CA ALA A 137 0.99 0.21 18.24
C ALA A 137 0.60 0.73 16.84
N LEU A 138 1.58 1.05 15.99
CA LEU A 138 1.35 1.47 14.61
C LEU A 138 0.74 0.33 13.77
N TRP A 139 1.17 -0.92 13.96
CA TRP A 139 0.55 -2.07 13.28
C TRP A 139 -0.91 -2.25 13.67
N LYS A 140 -1.27 -2.00 14.93
CA LYS A 140 -2.67 -2.00 15.35
C LYS A 140 -3.51 -1.00 14.56
N ILE A 141 -2.98 0.20 14.31
CA ILE A 141 -3.63 1.23 13.48
C ILE A 141 -3.80 0.72 12.04
N VAL A 142 -2.77 0.11 11.46
CA VAL A 142 -2.82 -0.47 10.11
C VAL A 142 -3.94 -1.51 10.01
N TYR A 143 -4.01 -2.50 10.91
CA TYR A 143 -5.05 -3.53 10.86
C TYR A 143 -6.47 -3.01 11.12
N GLU A 144 -6.61 -1.97 11.96
CA GLU A 144 -7.89 -1.27 12.13
C GLU A 144 -8.31 -0.59 10.83
N GLY A 145 -7.38 0.08 10.15
CA GLY A 145 -7.61 0.70 8.85
C GLY A 145 -7.99 -0.32 7.77
N GLU A 146 -7.25 -1.42 7.65
CA GLU A 146 -7.55 -2.51 6.68
C GLU A 146 -8.95 -3.07 6.86
N ARG A 147 -9.35 -3.33 8.11
CA ARG A 147 -10.72 -3.80 8.43
C ARG A 147 -11.76 -2.76 8.03
N ALA A 148 -11.50 -1.48 8.28
CA ALA A 148 -12.40 -0.40 7.90
C ALA A 148 -12.52 -0.27 6.37
N LEU A 149 -11.41 -0.34 5.62
CA LEU A 149 -11.43 -0.36 4.15
C LEU A 149 -12.27 -1.51 3.60
N LYS A 150 -12.10 -2.72 4.14
CA LYS A 150 -12.88 -3.90 3.75
C LYS A 150 -14.37 -3.68 3.98
N GLN A 151 -14.76 -3.07 5.10
CA GLN A 151 -16.15 -2.75 5.40
C GLN A 151 -16.72 -1.69 4.45
N GLU A 152 -15.96 -0.64 4.12
CA GLU A 152 -16.40 0.36 3.12
C GLU A 152 -16.62 -0.28 1.75
N LEU A 153 -15.69 -1.13 1.31
CA LEU A 153 -15.81 -1.84 0.03
C LEU A 153 -17.06 -2.72 0.00
N GLN A 154 -17.30 -3.51 1.05
CA GLN A 154 -18.50 -4.33 1.17
C GLN A 154 -19.77 -3.49 1.12
N ARG A 155 -19.82 -2.36 1.84
CA ARG A 155 -20.99 -1.48 1.79
C ARG A 155 -21.28 -0.96 0.39
N ARG A 156 -20.25 -0.62 -0.40
CA ARG A 156 -20.42 -0.11 -1.77
C ARG A 156 -20.83 -1.18 -2.78
N ILE A 157 -20.35 -2.42 -2.63
CA ILE A 157 -20.68 -3.51 -3.56
C ILE A 157 -22.12 -4.00 -3.33
N PHE A 158 -22.59 -3.99 -2.08
CA PHE A 158 -23.91 -4.51 -1.69
C PHE A 158 -24.95 -3.42 -1.40
N SER A 159 -24.67 -2.15 -1.74
CA SER A 159 -25.63 -1.03 -1.72
C SER A 159 -26.26 -0.83 -3.09
#